data_AF-A0A3D3E7Z0-F1
#
_entry.id   AF-A0A3D3E7Z0-F1
#
_cell.length_a   1.000
_cell.length_b   1.000
_cell.length_c   1.000
_cell.angle_alpha   90.00
_cell.angle_beta   90.00
_cell.angle_gamma   90.00
#
_symmetry.space_group_name_H-M   'P 1'
#
loop_
_entity.id
_entity.type
_entity.pdbx_description
1 polymer ?
#
loop_
_entity_poly.entity_id
_entity_poly.type
_entity_poly.pdbx_seq_one_letter_code
_entity_poly.pdbx_strand_id
1 'polypeptide(L)' 'CATEDFNAVSEALEAQFGAPSESGLVWKPQNTIEVGETQASTLLKLLDTLDDNDDVQNIASNFDISEDVLARLA' A
#
# COMPACT_ATOMS: atom_id res chain seq x y z
N CYS A 1 -5.56 -4.15 -13.34
CA CYS A 1 -6.03 -5.21 -14.25
C CYS A 1 -6.22 -6.50 -13.45
N ALA A 2 -6.72 -7.58 -14.07
CA ALA A 2 -6.59 -8.91 -13.46
C ALA A 2 -5.10 -9.31 -13.42
N THR A 3 -4.75 -10.27 -12.57
CA THR A 3 -3.35 -10.68 -12.36
C THR A 3 -2.74 -11.29 -13.61
N GLU A 4 -3.51 -12.11 -14.31
CA GLU A 4 -3.14 -12.78 -15.57
C GLU A 4 -2.91 -11.78 -16.72
N ASP A 5 -3.50 -10.59 -16.66
CA ASP A 5 -3.40 -9.56 -17.69
C ASP A 5 -2.24 -8.59 -17.45
N PHE A 6 -1.53 -8.71 -16.32
CA PHE A 6 -0.57 -7.70 -15.86
C PHE A 6 0.48 -7.34 -16.91
N ASN A 7 1.17 -8.33 -17.49
CA ASN A 7 2.21 -8.06 -18.48
C ASN A 7 1.65 -7.38 -19.75
N ALA A 8 0.52 -7.89 -20.26
CA ALA A 8 -0.08 -7.34 -21.48
C ALA A 8 -0.50 -5.87 -21.30
N VAL A 9 -1.05 -5.53 -20.12
CA VAL A 9 -1.43 -4.16 -19.79
C VAL A 9 -0.20 -3.28 -19.58
N SER A 10 0.84 -3.77 -18.89
CA SER A 10 2.07 -3.03 -18.66
C SER A 10 2.77 -2.65 -19.96
N GLU A 11 2.94 -3.61 -20.88
CA GLU A 11 3.58 -3.39 -22.18
C GLU A 11 2.78 -2.39 -23.04
N ALA A 12 1.44 -2.51 -23.04
CA ALA A 12 0.58 -1.60 -23.80
C ALA A 12 0.67 -0.15 -23.29
N LEU A 13 0.73 0.04 -21.96
CA LEU A 13 0.88 1.36 -21.36
C LEU A 13 2.29 1.92 -21.61
N GLU A 14 3.33 1.10 -21.50
CA GLU A 14 4.72 1.52 -21.75
C GLU A 14 4.92 1.96 -23.20
N ALA A 15 4.35 1.25 -24.17
CA ALA A 15 4.42 1.63 -25.58
C ALA A 15 3.76 2.99 -25.88
N GLN A 16 2.74 3.37 -25.10
CA GLN A 16 1.99 4.61 -25.31
C GLN A 16 2.54 5.80 -24.51
N PHE A 17 2.99 5.55 -23.28
CA PHE A 17 3.34 6.60 -22.31
C PHE A 17 4.81 6.58 -21.89
N GLY A 18 5.58 5.58 -22.30
CA GLY A 18 6.95 5.33 -21.83
C GLY A 18 6.98 4.52 -20.53
N ALA A 19 8.21 4.25 -20.04
CA ALA A 19 8.42 3.41 -18.86
C ALA A 19 7.65 3.91 -17.64
N PRO A 20 6.96 3.03 -16.89
CA PRO A 20 6.22 3.41 -15.69
C PRO A 20 7.18 3.80 -14.56
N SER A 21 6.72 4.67 -13.64
CA SER A 21 7.44 4.94 -12.40
C SER A 21 7.51 3.70 -11.50
N GLU A 22 6.46 2.87 -11.54
CA GLU A 22 6.36 1.61 -10.82
C GLU A 22 5.37 0.67 -11.53
N SER A 23 5.66 -0.62 -11.54
CA SER A 23 4.75 -1.67 -12.01
C SER A 23 4.98 -2.94 -11.20
N GLY A 24 3.91 -3.50 -10.62
CA GLY A 24 4.01 -4.74 -9.86
C GLY A 24 2.66 -5.35 -9.51
N LEU A 25 2.68 -6.62 -9.10
CA LEU A 25 1.54 -7.29 -8.52
C LEU A 25 1.48 -6.98 -7.03
N VAL A 26 0.36 -6.42 -6.57
CA VAL A 26 0.14 -6.02 -5.18
C VAL A 26 -1.14 -6.62 -4.64
N TRP A 27 -1.17 -6.81 -3.32
CA TRP A 27 -2.40 -7.19 -2.61
C TRP A 27 -3.28 -5.95 -2.41
N LYS A 28 -4.37 -5.87 -3.17
CA LYS A 28 -5.34 -4.77 -3.05
C LYS A 28 -6.48 -5.17 -2.11
N PRO A 29 -6.73 -4.43 -1.02
CA PRO A 29 -7.85 -4.69 -0.13
C PRO A 29 -9.19 -4.44 -0.84
N GLN A 30 -10.20 -5.25 -0.52
CA GLN A 30 -11.55 -5.13 -1.10
C GLN A 30 -12.43 -4.12 -0.35
N ASN A 31 -12.09 -3.80 0.90
CA ASN A 31 -12.76 -2.84 1.76
C ASN A 31 -11.72 -2.20 2.68
N THR A 32 -12.04 -1.03 3.22
CA THR A 32 -11.22 -0.37 4.25
C THR A 32 -11.84 -0.52 5.63
N ILE A 33 -11.02 -0.34 6.68
CA ILE A 33 -11.43 -0.33 8.08
C ILE A 33 -10.90 0.96 8.71
N GLU A 34 -11.82 1.78 9.21
CA GLU A 34 -11.46 3.01 9.92
C GLU A 34 -10.72 2.68 11.22
N VAL A 35 -9.59 3.34 11.43
CA VAL A 35 -8.75 3.19 12.61
C VAL A 35 -8.75 4.52 13.37
N GLY A 36 -9.31 4.47 14.58
CA GLY A 36 -9.35 5.62 15.48
C GLY A 36 -7.99 5.96 16.10
N GLU A 37 -7.92 7.14 16.72
CA GLU A 37 -6.71 7.71 17.32
C GLU A 37 -6.02 6.76 18.32
N THR A 38 -6.79 6.06 19.15
CA THR A 38 -6.27 5.14 20.16
C THR A 38 -5.49 3.97 19.57
N GLN A 39 -5.92 3.44 18.42
CA GLN A 39 -5.28 2.29 17.77
C GLN A 39 -4.23 2.71 16.73
N ALA A 40 -4.37 3.90 16.13
CA ALA A 40 -3.50 4.38 15.06
C ALA A 40 -2.02 4.40 15.47
N SER A 41 -1.67 4.86 16.67
CA SER A 41 -0.27 4.87 17.13
C SER A 41 0.34 3.46 17.20
N THR A 42 -0.42 2.49 17.70
CA THR A 42 0.04 1.09 17.79
C THR A 42 0.18 0.46 16.41
N LEU A 43 -0.75 0.78 15.51
CA LEU A 43 -0.72 0.30 14.14
C LEU A 43 0.48 0.84 13.37
N LEU A 44 0.74 2.16 13.44
CA LEU A 44 1.89 2.77 12.77
C LEU A 44 3.21 2.17 13.27
N LYS A 45 3.37 1.98 14.58
CA LYS A 45 4.56 1.31 15.15
C LYS A 45 4.74 -0.12 14.64
N LEU A 46 3.64 -0.86 14.44
CA LEU A 46 3.70 -2.20 13.87
C LEU A 46 4.19 -2.15 12.43
N LEU A 47 3.68 -1.21 11.63
CA LEU A 47 4.12 -1.04 10.23
C LEU A 47 5.62 -0.70 10.18
N ASP A 48 6.08 0.24 11.01
CA ASP A 48 7.50 0.60 11.08
C ASP A 48 8.36 -0.62 11.47
N THR A 49 7.93 -1.39 12.46
CA THR A 49 8.64 -2.60 12.91
C THR A 49 8.71 -3.67 11.80
N LEU A 50 7.67 -3.77 10.98
CA LEU A 50 7.66 -4.70 9.84
C LEU A 50 8.54 -4.19 8.70
N ASP A 51 8.61 -2.88 8.48
CA ASP A 51 9.43 -2.26 7.43
C ASP A 51 10.93 -2.34 7.76
N ASP A 52 11.28 -2.24 9.05
CA ASP A 52 12.65 -2.40 9.56
C ASP A 52 13.20 -3.84 9.46
N ASN A 53 12.36 -4.81 9.11
CA ASN A 53 12.74 -6.22 9.01
C ASN A 53 13.23 -6.56 7.59
N ASP A 54 14.47 -7.01 7.48
CA ASP A 54 15.16 -7.35 6.22
C ASP A 54 14.53 -8.53 5.46
N ASP A 55 13.80 -9.41 6.15
CA ASP A 55 13.06 -10.51 5.53
C ASP A 55 11.68 -10.09 5.00
N VAL A 56 11.16 -8.91 5.40
CA VAL A 56 9.88 -8.40 4.93
C VAL A 56 10.05 -7.72 3.58
N GLN A 57 9.30 -8.19 2.58
CA GLN A 57 9.41 -7.68 1.21
C GLN A 57 8.34 -6.65 0.87
N ASN A 58 7.13 -6.82 1.40
CA ASN A 58 5.98 -5.95 1.12
C ASN A 58 5.00 -6.01 2.30
N ILE A 59 4.41 -4.87 2.63
CA ILE A 59 3.34 -4.75 3.64
C ILE A 59 2.06 -4.33 2.92
N ALA A 60 0.99 -5.08 3.12
CA ALA A 60 -0.34 -4.76 2.59
C ALA A 60 -1.34 -4.66 3.74
N SER A 61 -2.15 -3.60 3.72
CA SER A 61 -3.12 -3.31 4.77
C SER A 61 -4.40 -2.73 4.19
N ASN A 62 -5.44 -2.69 5.01
CA ASN A 62 -6.73 -2.13 4.66
C ASN A 62 -7.22 -1.07 5.66
N PHE A 63 -6.32 -0.54 6.49
CA PHE A 63 -6.69 0.52 7.42
C PHE A 63 -6.94 1.83 6.69
N ASP A 64 -7.81 2.65 7.28
CA ASP A 64 -8.08 4.00 6.88
C ASP A 64 -7.93 4.89 8.13
N ILE A 65 -6.90 5.74 8.14
CA ILE A 65 -6.64 6.69 9.22
C ILE A 65 -6.87 8.08 8.64
N SER A 66 -7.76 8.85 9.25
CA SER A 66 -8.03 10.21 8.79
C SER A 66 -6.81 11.12 8.92
N GLU A 67 -6.68 12.09 8.02
CA GLU A 67 -5.59 13.08 8.05
C GLU A 67 -5.51 13.82 9.39
N ASP A 68 -6.66 14.11 10.01
CA ASP A 68 -6.73 14.74 11.34
C ASP A 68 -6.06 13.89 12.43
N VAL A 69 -6.24 12.56 12.38
CA VAL A 69 -5.61 11.64 13.32
C VAL A 69 -4.11 11.51 13.05
N LEU A 70 -3.72 11.41 11.78
CA LEU A 70 -2.30 11.38 11.39
C LEU A 70 -1.56 12.65 11.83
N ALA A 71 -2.17 13.82 11.63
CA ALA A 71 -1.59 15.11 12.02
C ALA A 71 -1.38 15.26 13.54
N ARG A 72 -2.18 14.56 14.37
CA ARG A 72 -2.02 14.54 15.84
C ARG A 72 -0.95 13.55 16.31
N LEU A 73 -0.61 12.57 15.48
CA LEU A 73 0.40 11.55 15.77
C LEU A 73 1.80 11.93 15.24
N ALA A 74 1.89 12.98 14.42
CA ALA A 74 3.13 13.55 13.89
C ALA A 74 3.91 14.38 14.92
#